data_AF-A0A7X7NXH3-F1
#
_entry.id   AF-A0A7X7NXH3-F1
#
_cell.length_a   1.000
_cell.length_b   1.000
_cell.length_c   1.000
_cell.angle_alpha   90.00
_cell.angle_beta   90.00
_cell.angle_gamma   90.00
#
_symmetry.space_group_name_H-M   'P 1'
#
loop_
_entity.id
_entity.type
_entity.pdbx_description
1 polymer ?
#
loop_
_entity_poly.entity_id
_entity_poly.type
_entity_poly.pdbx_seq_one_letter_code
_entity_poly.pdbx_strand_id
1 'polypeptide(L)'
;MELNLIFKVAIVLIVGFIGGQVARKLKLPNVSGYLLFGLLLGPSLGLIIPGWKGLITGQDQLTLQFISEIALAFIAFSIGSEFNIVSVKKMGKEVNVLTLLEVTGAVMLVFLFMLVMPKPQSFNQAFGVGGYNPFAKPNIAFAMILASMSAATAPAATLMVVRQYRAYGPVTKKILPITAMDDIYGIVVFGFFISFAQLLVPQGEQLPVWLMISKPFIEVFGSLLIGAIIGYPLAILAKKFDRERDDIQVLAISAVVLSIGLISILNHEKVLGQYGISFSALLSNIITGAMIANLTRRPTRTFNAVNDFTAPFFVMFFTLAGAGLDLAIIKQEW
;
A
#
# COMPACT_ATOMS: atom_id res chain seq x y z
N MET A 1 -14.54 -28.39 -16.19
CA MET A 1 -14.00 -28.61 -14.84
C MET A 1 -13.59 -27.27 -14.29
N GLU A 2 -14.14 -26.88 -13.15
CA GLU A 2 -13.61 -25.73 -12.42
C GLU A 2 -12.25 -26.10 -11.86
N LEU A 3 -11.24 -25.27 -12.15
CA LEU A 3 -9.89 -25.47 -11.62
C LEU A 3 -9.89 -25.23 -10.12
N ASN A 4 -9.28 -26.14 -9.36
CA ASN A 4 -9.13 -25.98 -7.92
C ASN A 4 -8.36 -24.69 -7.58
N LEU A 5 -8.75 -24.01 -6.50
CA LEU A 5 -8.14 -22.75 -6.08
C LEU A 5 -6.63 -22.86 -5.80
N ILE A 6 -6.17 -23.96 -5.20
CA ILE A 6 -4.74 -24.21 -4.95
C ILE A 6 -3.98 -24.30 -6.28
N PHE A 7 -4.58 -24.94 -7.28
CA PHE A 7 -4.00 -25.01 -8.61
C PHE A 7 -3.94 -23.64 -9.29
N LYS A 8 -4.98 -22.81 -9.11
CA LYS A 8 -4.97 -21.40 -9.57
C LYS A 8 -3.86 -20.60 -8.89
N VAL A 9 -3.66 -20.75 -7.57
CA VAL A 9 -2.55 -20.10 -6.84
C VAL A 9 -1.19 -20.54 -7.37
N ALA A 10 -1.01 -21.84 -7.68
CA ALA A 10 0.22 -22.32 -8.30
C ALA A 10 0.45 -21.67 -9.68
N ILE A 11 -0.59 -21.55 -10.51
CA ILE A 11 -0.50 -20.83 -11.80
C ILE A 11 -0.11 -19.37 -11.58
N VAL A 12 -0.74 -18.67 -10.65
CA VAL A 12 -0.44 -17.26 -10.33
C VAL A 12 1.04 -17.11 -9.94
N LEU A 13 1.57 -17.98 -9.07
CA LEU A 13 2.97 -17.96 -8.69
C LEU A 13 3.91 -18.21 -9.88
N ILE A 14 3.63 -19.23 -10.69
CA ILE A 14 4.47 -19.60 -11.84
C ILE A 14 4.47 -18.47 -12.88
N VAL A 15 3.29 -17.98 -13.26
CA VAL A 15 3.12 -16.93 -14.27
C VAL A 15 3.72 -15.61 -13.80
N GLY A 16 3.49 -15.24 -12.53
CA GLY A 16 4.15 -14.11 -11.90
C GLY A 16 5.67 -14.24 -11.93
N PHE A 17 6.22 -15.37 -11.48
CA PHE A 17 7.66 -15.61 -11.49
C PHE A 17 8.26 -15.49 -12.90
N ILE A 18 7.64 -16.13 -13.90
CA ILE A 18 8.06 -16.02 -15.31
C ILE A 18 8.02 -14.57 -15.76
N GLY A 19 6.94 -13.84 -15.49
CA GLY A 19 6.81 -12.42 -15.81
C GLY A 19 7.91 -11.57 -15.21
N GLY A 20 8.25 -11.81 -13.94
CA GLY A 20 9.37 -11.14 -13.27
C GLY A 20 10.72 -11.44 -13.91
N GLN A 21 10.99 -12.68 -14.32
CA GLN A 21 12.23 -13.05 -15.03
C GLN A 21 12.31 -12.37 -16.40
N VAL A 22 11.19 -12.29 -17.13
CA VAL A 22 11.11 -11.60 -18.43
C VAL A 22 11.37 -10.10 -18.24
N ALA A 23 10.71 -9.45 -17.28
CA ALA A 23 10.93 -8.04 -16.98
C ALA A 23 12.40 -7.75 -16.65
N ARG A 24 13.03 -8.61 -15.84
CA ARG A 24 14.46 -8.49 -15.51
C ARG A 24 15.37 -8.57 -16.74
N LYS A 25 15.09 -9.48 -17.68
CA LYS A 25 15.83 -9.56 -18.96
C LYS A 25 15.69 -8.28 -19.78
N LEU A 26 14.53 -7.62 -19.70
CA LEU A 26 14.25 -6.33 -20.34
C LEU A 26 14.77 -5.12 -19.52
N LYS A 27 15.52 -5.35 -18.43
CA LYS A 27 16.01 -4.32 -17.49
C LYS A 27 14.90 -3.49 -16.82
N LEU A 28 13.72 -4.08 -16.65
CA LEU A 28 12.60 -3.50 -15.92
C LEU A 28 12.52 -4.09 -14.49
N PRO A 29 11.88 -3.38 -13.53
CA PRO A 29 11.58 -3.94 -12.21
C PRO A 29 10.72 -5.21 -12.31
N ASN A 30 10.99 -6.21 -11.45
CA ASN A 30 10.24 -7.47 -11.47
C ASN A 30 8.71 -7.25 -11.30
N VAL A 31 8.31 -6.25 -10.51
CA VAL A 31 6.90 -5.89 -10.25
C VAL A 31 6.15 -5.58 -11.54
N SER A 32 6.78 -4.90 -12.50
CA SER A 32 6.19 -4.64 -13.82
C SER A 32 5.86 -5.95 -14.55
N GLY A 33 6.73 -6.95 -14.44
CA GLY A 33 6.51 -8.28 -14.99
C GLY A 33 5.36 -9.03 -14.32
N TYR A 34 5.26 -8.97 -12.99
CA TYR A 34 4.18 -9.58 -12.22
C TYR A 34 2.81 -9.04 -12.66
N LEU A 35 2.68 -7.72 -12.78
CA LEU A 35 1.44 -7.06 -13.21
C LEU A 35 1.08 -7.41 -14.66
N LEU A 36 2.04 -7.29 -15.59
CA LEU A 36 1.79 -7.53 -17.01
C LEU A 36 1.43 -8.99 -17.31
N PHE A 37 2.10 -9.94 -16.67
CA PHE A 37 1.77 -11.36 -16.85
C PHE A 37 0.51 -11.74 -16.07
N GLY A 38 0.24 -11.08 -14.93
CA GLY A 38 -1.03 -11.19 -14.23
C GLY A 38 -2.23 -10.81 -15.09
N LEU A 39 -2.08 -9.80 -15.95
CA LEU A 39 -3.12 -9.38 -16.91
C LEU A 39 -3.55 -10.52 -17.85
N LEU A 40 -2.64 -11.46 -18.16
CA LEU A 40 -2.92 -12.66 -18.94
C LEU A 40 -3.83 -13.65 -18.20
N LEU A 41 -3.87 -13.60 -16.88
CA LEU A 41 -4.70 -14.46 -16.06
C LEU A 41 -6.10 -13.87 -15.81
N GLY A 42 -6.26 -12.57 -16.02
CA GLY A 42 -7.50 -11.83 -15.80
C GLY A 42 -8.44 -11.75 -17.00
N PRO A 43 -9.53 -10.97 -16.89
CA PRO A 43 -10.52 -10.81 -17.95
C PRO A 43 -10.00 -9.98 -19.14
N SER A 44 -8.92 -9.21 -18.96
CA SER A 44 -8.36 -8.31 -19.98
C SER A 44 -7.97 -8.99 -21.30
N LEU A 45 -7.58 -10.28 -21.28
CA LEU A 45 -7.37 -11.05 -22.51
C LEU A 45 -8.65 -11.27 -23.33
N GLY A 46 -9.83 -11.08 -22.72
CA GLY A 46 -11.12 -11.08 -23.40
C GLY A 46 -11.23 -10.03 -24.51
N LEU A 47 -10.38 -9.00 -24.49
CA LEU A 47 -10.27 -8.03 -25.59
C LEU A 47 -9.67 -8.62 -26.86
N ILE A 48 -8.84 -9.66 -26.74
CA ILE A 48 -8.16 -10.33 -27.86
C ILE A 48 -8.86 -11.67 -28.17
N ILE A 49 -9.35 -12.36 -27.14
CA ILE A 49 -9.95 -13.69 -27.22
C ILE A 49 -11.43 -13.61 -26.83
N PRO A 50 -12.36 -13.62 -27.80
CA PRO A 50 -13.79 -13.55 -27.50
C PRO A 50 -14.25 -14.69 -26.58
N GLY A 51 -14.99 -14.36 -25.52
CA GLY A 51 -15.51 -15.33 -24.55
C GLY A 51 -14.56 -15.69 -23.41
N TRP A 52 -13.33 -15.15 -23.38
CA TRP A 52 -12.40 -15.34 -22.27
C TRP A 52 -12.82 -14.52 -21.04
N LYS A 53 -13.09 -15.20 -19.92
CA LYS A 53 -13.48 -14.58 -18.64
C LYS A 53 -12.33 -14.39 -17.66
N GLY A 54 -11.11 -14.82 -18.02
CA GLY A 54 -10.00 -14.95 -17.08
C GLY A 54 -9.90 -16.36 -16.48
N LEU A 55 -8.67 -16.80 -16.22
CA LEU A 55 -8.40 -17.99 -15.41
C LEU A 55 -8.63 -17.69 -13.92
N ILE A 56 -8.34 -16.45 -13.53
CA ILE A 56 -8.67 -15.87 -12.23
C ILE A 56 -9.90 -14.99 -12.43
N THR A 57 -11.03 -15.45 -11.91
CA THR A 57 -12.32 -14.74 -11.99
C THR A 57 -12.45 -13.72 -10.86
N GLY A 58 -13.46 -12.84 -10.93
CA GLY A 58 -13.78 -11.91 -9.83
C GLY A 58 -14.06 -12.61 -8.50
N GLN A 59 -14.72 -13.79 -8.52
CA GLN A 59 -14.97 -14.58 -7.31
C GLN A 59 -13.68 -15.16 -6.73
N ASP A 60 -12.74 -15.56 -7.58
CA ASP A 60 -11.42 -16.00 -7.13
C ASP A 60 -10.65 -14.85 -6.47
N GLN A 61 -10.74 -13.63 -7.02
CA GLN A 61 -10.10 -12.46 -6.42
C GLN A 61 -10.62 -12.15 -5.02
N LEU A 62 -11.95 -12.20 -4.81
CA LEU A 62 -12.55 -12.06 -3.48
C LEU A 62 -12.05 -13.15 -2.53
N THR A 63 -11.96 -14.40 -3.00
CA THR A 63 -11.51 -15.52 -2.17
C THR A 63 -10.02 -15.44 -1.84
N LEU A 64 -9.20 -14.90 -2.76
CA LEU A 64 -7.74 -14.74 -2.60
C LEU A 64 -7.36 -13.37 -2.01
N GLN A 65 -8.33 -12.53 -1.64
CA GLN A 65 -8.10 -11.20 -1.10
C GLN A 65 -7.18 -11.23 0.14
N PHE A 66 -7.28 -12.25 0.98
CA PHE A 66 -6.43 -12.41 2.17
C PHE A 66 -4.93 -12.46 1.83
N ILE A 67 -4.55 -13.00 0.66
CA ILE A 67 -3.15 -13.01 0.21
C ILE A 67 -2.66 -11.59 -0.01
N SER A 68 -3.52 -10.75 -0.61
CA SER A 68 -3.23 -9.35 -0.87
C SER A 68 -3.13 -8.55 0.43
N GLU A 69 -4.01 -8.80 1.39
CA GLU A 69 -3.97 -8.16 2.71
C GLU A 69 -2.68 -8.50 3.48
N ILE A 70 -2.29 -9.78 3.48
CA ILE A 70 -1.04 -10.24 4.09
C ILE A 70 0.18 -9.59 3.39
N ALA A 71 0.20 -9.60 2.06
CA ALA A 71 1.29 -9.00 1.30
C ALA A 71 1.42 -7.49 1.58
N LEU A 72 0.30 -6.77 1.57
CA LEU A 72 0.24 -5.34 1.89
C LEU A 72 0.71 -5.04 3.32
N ALA A 73 0.34 -5.87 4.29
CA ALA A 73 0.78 -5.73 5.67
C ALA A 73 2.29 -5.94 5.82
N PHE A 74 2.88 -6.88 5.07
CA PHE A 74 4.33 -7.06 5.03
C PHE A 74 5.07 -5.92 4.33
N ILE A 75 4.50 -5.35 3.26
CA ILE A 75 5.01 -4.13 2.62
C ILE A 75 4.99 -3.00 3.65
N ALA A 76 3.85 -2.77 4.30
CA ALA A 76 3.67 -1.77 5.35
C ALA A 76 4.69 -1.94 6.50
N PHE A 77 4.85 -3.17 7.01
CA PHE A 77 5.85 -3.47 8.03
C PHE A 77 7.27 -3.12 7.58
N SER A 78 7.62 -3.45 6.33
CA SER A 78 8.94 -3.16 5.75
C SER A 78 9.18 -1.66 5.58
N ILE A 79 8.16 -0.89 5.17
CA ILE A 79 8.23 0.58 5.09
C ILE A 79 8.44 1.19 6.48
N GLY A 80 7.92 0.55 7.54
CA GLY A 80 8.22 0.93 8.92
C GLY A 80 9.73 1.04 9.24
N SER A 81 10.59 0.35 8.48
CA SER A 81 12.06 0.49 8.61
C SER A 81 12.58 1.91 8.32
N GLU A 82 11.87 2.68 7.51
CA GLU A 82 12.24 4.04 7.08
C GLU A 82 12.01 5.08 8.18
N PHE A 83 11.12 4.79 9.13
CA PHE A 83 10.82 5.63 10.29
C PHE A 83 11.92 5.61 11.38
N ASN A 84 13.14 5.22 11.04
CA ASN A 84 14.28 5.25 11.96
C ASN A 84 14.62 6.70 12.34
N ILE A 85 14.30 7.08 13.57
CA ILE A 85 14.41 8.45 14.09
C ILE A 85 15.84 8.98 14.00
N VAL A 86 16.83 8.12 14.24
CA VAL A 86 18.25 8.50 14.15
C VAL A 86 18.62 8.86 12.71
N SER A 87 18.13 8.10 11.74
CA SER A 87 18.37 8.33 10.31
C SER A 87 17.65 9.58 9.83
N VAL A 88 16.37 9.75 10.17
CA VAL A 88 15.57 10.94 9.84
C VAL A 88 16.21 12.21 10.42
N LYS A 89 16.62 12.20 11.70
CA LYS A 89 17.29 13.35 12.31
C LYS A 89 18.61 13.74 11.63
N LYS A 90 19.33 12.76 11.05
CA LYS A 90 20.60 13.00 10.35
C LYS A 90 20.42 13.64 8.97
N MET A 91 19.22 13.56 8.37
CA MET A 91 18.95 14.14 7.04
C MET A 91 19.00 15.67 7.03
N GLY A 92 18.72 16.29 8.19
CA GLY A 92 18.84 17.73 8.39
C GLY A 92 17.62 18.54 7.93
N LYS A 93 17.55 19.78 8.40
CA LYS A 93 16.40 20.68 8.19
C LYS A 93 16.16 21.00 6.71
N GLU A 94 17.21 21.13 5.91
CA GLU A 94 17.09 21.43 4.48
C GLU A 94 16.33 20.35 3.71
N VAL A 95 16.66 19.07 3.95
CA VAL A 95 15.96 17.95 3.31
C VAL A 95 14.49 17.99 3.68
N ASN A 96 14.19 18.09 4.99
CA ASN A 96 12.83 18.11 5.51
C ASN A 96 11.97 19.25 4.94
N VAL A 97 12.53 20.45 4.79
CA VAL A 97 11.80 21.58 4.19
C VAL A 97 11.54 21.34 2.71
N LEU A 98 12.55 20.83 1.99
CA LEU A 98 12.40 20.55 0.56
C LEU A 98 11.34 19.48 0.32
N THR A 99 11.39 18.36 1.03
CA THR A 99 10.39 17.29 0.90
C THR A 99 9.01 17.75 1.30
N LEU A 100 8.87 18.53 2.37
CA LEU A 100 7.56 19.05 2.75
C LEU A 100 6.95 19.91 1.63
N LEU A 101 7.74 20.80 1.01
CA LEU A 101 7.28 21.63 -0.11
C LEU A 101 6.98 20.79 -1.36
N GLU A 102 7.83 19.80 -1.66
CA GLU A 102 7.66 18.90 -2.79
C GLU A 102 6.39 18.05 -2.67
N VAL A 103 6.23 17.33 -1.56
CA VAL A 103 5.08 16.47 -1.28
C VAL A 103 3.80 17.30 -1.25
N THR A 104 3.78 18.44 -0.54
CA THR A 104 2.58 19.30 -0.51
C THR A 104 2.25 19.88 -1.88
N GLY A 105 3.26 20.30 -2.65
CA GLY A 105 3.09 20.78 -4.02
C GLY A 105 2.54 19.70 -4.96
N ALA A 106 3.13 18.50 -4.94
CA ALA A 106 2.69 17.37 -5.76
C ALA A 106 1.25 16.96 -5.42
N VAL A 107 0.95 16.74 -4.14
CA VAL A 107 -0.39 16.40 -3.67
C VAL A 107 -1.39 17.48 -4.04
N MET A 108 -1.08 18.76 -3.83
CA MET A 108 -1.98 19.87 -4.18
C MET A 108 -2.26 19.90 -5.68
N LEU A 109 -1.22 19.83 -6.52
CA LEU A 109 -1.36 19.90 -7.97
C LEU A 109 -2.18 18.71 -8.50
N VAL A 110 -1.89 17.49 -8.05
CA VAL A 110 -2.65 16.30 -8.44
C VAL A 110 -4.08 16.39 -7.92
N PHE A 111 -4.30 16.86 -6.69
CA PHE A 111 -5.64 17.05 -6.15
C PHE A 111 -6.45 18.04 -6.99
N LEU A 112 -5.92 19.21 -7.29
CA LEU A 112 -6.60 20.23 -8.10
C LEU A 112 -6.88 19.74 -9.52
N PHE A 113 -5.90 19.08 -10.14
CA PHE A 113 -6.07 18.48 -11.47
C PHE A 113 -7.15 17.40 -11.45
N MET A 114 -7.10 16.49 -10.48
CA MET A 114 -8.10 15.44 -10.32
C MET A 114 -9.46 15.96 -9.88
N LEU A 115 -9.55 17.13 -9.25
CA LEU A 115 -10.84 17.75 -8.94
C LEU A 115 -11.56 18.17 -10.23
N VAL A 116 -10.86 18.82 -11.15
CA VAL A 116 -11.45 19.35 -12.39
C VAL A 116 -11.55 18.32 -13.51
N MET A 117 -10.71 17.29 -13.51
CA MET A 117 -10.74 16.25 -14.55
C MET A 117 -12.05 15.46 -14.49
N PRO A 118 -12.81 15.35 -15.60
CA PRO A 118 -14.01 14.51 -15.67
C PRO A 118 -13.73 13.09 -15.20
N LYS A 119 -14.65 12.52 -14.42
CA LYS A 119 -14.55 11.14 -13.95
C LYS A 119 -15.22 10.18 -14.92
N PRO A 120 -14.74 8.91 -14.97
CA PRO A 120 -15.39 7.86 -15.72
C PRO A 120 -16.91 7.85 -15.51
N GLN A 121 -17.68 7.65 -16.58
CA GLN A 121 -19.14 7.62 -16.51
C GLN A 121 -19.62 6.50 -15.59
N SER A 122 -18.97 5.32 -15.64
CA SER A 122 -19.23 4.21 -14.72
C SER A 122 -19.08 4.60 -13.25
N PHE A 123 -18.03 5.39 -12.93
CA PHE A 123 -17.80 5.89 -11.58
C PHE A 123 -18.91 6.87 -11.16
N ASN A 124 -19.20 7.87 -11.98
CA ASN A 124 -20.25 8.84 -11.66
C ASN A 124 -21.62 8.17 -11.49
N GLN A 125 -21.96 7.19 -12.33
CA GLN A 125 -23.20 6.40 -12.20
C GLN A 125 -23.23 5.56 -10.92
N ALA A 126 -22.12 4.89 -10.57
CA ALA A 126 -22.01 4.09 -9.34
C ALA A 126 -22.28 4.92 -8.07
N PHE A 127 -21.98 6.22 -8.11
CA PHE A 127 -22.21 7.15 -7.00
C PHE A 127 -23.38 8.13 -7.22
N GLY A 128 -24.22 7.91 -8.24
CA GLY A 128 -25.40 8.74 -8.51
C GLY A 128 -25.09 10.20 -8.86
N VAL A 129 -23.89 10.50 -9.35
CA VAL A 129 -23.45 11.83 -9.76
C VAL A 129 -23.92 12.08 -11.20
N GLY A 130 -24.91 12.96 -11.36
CA GLY A 130 -25.41 13.36 -12.69
C GLY A 130 -24.51 14.39 -13.37
N GLY A 131 -24.02 14.06 -14.57
CA GLY A 131 -23.23 14.97 -15.41
C GLY A 131 -21.86 15.33 -14.82
N TYR A 132 -21.27 16.42 -15.32
CA TYR A 132 -19.99 16.93 -14.82
C TYR A 132 -20.21 17.72 -13.51
N ASN A 133 -19.87 17.10 -12.38
CA ASN A 133 -19.90 17.75 -11.07
C ASN A 133 -18.58 17.53 -10.31
N PRO A 134 -17.57 18.40 -10.51
CA PRO A 134 -16.23 18.21 -9.94
C PRO A 134 -16.22 18.25 -8.41
N PHE A 135 -17.17 18.97 -7.79
CA PHE A 135 -17.26 19.14 -6.34
C PHE A 135 -18.20 18.13 -5.67
N ALA A 136 -18.71 17.14 -6.39
CA ALA A 136 -19.46 16.05 -5.79
C ALA A 136 -18.59 15.31 -4.77
N LYS A 137 -19.15 14.96 -3.60
CA LYS A 137 -18.41 14.29 -2.52
C LYS A 137 -17.59 13.06 -2.98
N PRO A 138 -18.12 12.17 -3.85
CA PRO A 138 -17.35 11.03 -4.38
C PRO A 138 -16.16 11.45 -5.24
N ASN A 139 -16.30 12.55 -6.00
CA ASN A 139 -15.23 13.06 -6.86
C ASN A 139 -14.10 13.69 -6.04
N ILE A 140 -14.45 14.40 -4.96
CA ILE A 140 -13.47 14.93 -4.01
C ILE A 140 -12.75 13.76 -3.31
N ALA A 141 -13.48 12.74 -2.84
CA ALA A 141 -12.90 11.55 -2.23
C ALA A 141 -11.92 10.82 -3.16
N PHE A 142 -12.29 10.65 -4.43
CA PHE A 142 -11.44 10.08 -5.47
C PHE A 142 -10.18 10.92 -5.71
N ALA A 143 -10.34 12.25 -5.81
CA ALA A 143 -9.22 13.17 -5.99
C ALA A 143 -8.26 13.14 -4.80
N MET A 144 -8.76 13.07 -3.55
CA MET A 144 -7.94 12.89 -2.37
C MET A 144 -7.11 11.61 -2.48
N ILE A 145 -7.74 10.45 -2.65
CA ILE A 145 -7.03 9.16 -2.66
C ILE A 145 -5.90 9.18 -3.71
N LEU A 146 -6.17 9.59 -4.95
CA LEU A 146 -5.14 9.63 -5.99
C LEU A 146 -4.07 10.70 -5.74
N ALA A 147 -4.44 11.86 -5.21
CA ALA A 147 -3.47 12.89 -4.83
C ALA A 147 -2.51 12.39 -3.74
N SER A 148 -3.00 11.68 -2.72
CA SER A 148 -2.12 11.11 -1.70
C SER A 148 -1.15 10.06 -2.24
N MET A 149 -1.58 9.26 -3.22
CA MET A 149 -0.71 8.27 -3.86
C MET A 149 0.41 8.91 -4.70
N SER A 150 0.24 10.15 -5.14
CA SER A 150 1.26 10.88 -5.91
C SER A 150 2.48 11.33 -5.08
N ALA A 151 2.37 11.29 -3.75
CA ALA A 151 3.44 11.73 -2.86
C ALA A 151 4.62 10.75 -2.76
N ALA A 152 4.38 9.45 -3.00
CA ALA A 152 5.40 8.42 -2.79
C ALA A 152 6.35 8.28 -3.99
N THR A 153 7.66 8.22 -3.74
CA THR A 153 8.70 8.20 -4.78
C THR A 153 9.79 7.18 -4.45
N ALA A 154 10.02 6.20 -5.33
CA ALA A 154 11.05 5.18 -5.11
C ALA A 154 12.44 5.58 -5.68
N PRO A 155 13.53 5.52 -4.89
CA PRO A 155 14.86 5.95 -5.34
C PRO A 155 15.62 4.94 -6.18
N ALA A 156 15.14 3.70 -6.34
CA ALA A 156 15.97 2.58 -6.81
C ALA A 156 16.64 2.81 -8.17
N ALA A 157 15.88 3.29 -9.16
CA ALA A 157 16.40 3.59 -10.49
C ALA A 157 17.40 4.76 -10.45
N THR A 158 17.04 5.82 -9.74
CA THR A 158 17.89 7.02 -9.56
C THR A 158 19.21 6.68 -8.88
N LEU A 159 19.18 5.88 -7.81
CA LEU A 159 20.37 5.40 -7.10
C LEU A 159 21.29 4.59 -8.02
N MET A 160 20.71 3.75 -8.88
CA MET A 160 21.47 2.96 -9.84
C MET A 160 22.21 3.85 -10.84
N VAL A 161 21.54 4.87 -11.39
CA VAL A 161 22.16 5.85 -12.29
C VAL A 161 23.27 6.62 -11.58
N VAL A 162 23.03 7.11 -10.36
CA VAL A 162 24.03 7.81 -9.54
C VAL A 162 25.27 6.94 -9.32
N ARG A 163 25.10 5.65 -9.01
CA ARG A 163 26.21 4.71 -8.83
C ARG A 163 26.93 4.40 -10.13
N GLN A 164 26.20 4.15 -11.22
CA GLN A 164 26.75 3.80 -12.52
C GLN A 164 27.66 4.91 -13.07
N TYR A 165 27.22 6.16 -12.99
CA TYR A 165 27.99 7.31 -13.44
C TYR A 165 28.92 7.89 -12.37
N ARG A 166 28.95 7.29 -11.18
CA ARG A 166 29.69 7.80 -10.00
C ARG A 166 29.38 9.29 -9.74
N ALA A 167 28.13 9.70 -9.96
CA ALA A 167 27.72 11.09 -9.89
C ALA A 167 27.71 11.59 -8.45
N TYR A 168 28.41 12.69 -8.18
CA TYR A 168 28.51 13.24 -6.83
C TYR A 168 28.33 14.76 -6.86
N GLY A 169 27.29 15.26 -6.19
CA GLY A 169 27.00 16.69 -6.13
C GLY A 169 25.84 17.02 -5.20
N PRO A 170 25.42 18.30 -5.14
CA PRO A 170 24.35 18.75 -4.25
C PRO A 170 23.02 18.01 -4.46
N VAL A 171 22.67 17.70 -5.72
CA VAL A 171 21.43 16.98 -6.06
C VAL A 171 21.50 15.52 -5.60
N THR A 172 22.58 14.79 -5.92
CA THR A 172 22.68 13.36 -5.58
C THR A 172 22.80 13.12 -4.07
N LYS A 173 23.33 14.09 -3.31
CA LYS A 173 23.36 14.06 -1.85
C LYS A 173 21.98 14.23 -1.22
N LYS A 174 21.10 15.01 -1.84
CA LYS A 174 19.76 15.32 -1.30
C LYS A 174 18.70 14.31 -1.77
N ILE A 175 18.78 13.83 -3.01
CA ILE A 175 17.71 13.02 -3.62
C ILE A 175 17.40 11.74 -2.85
N LEU A 176 18.41 11.04 -2.31
CA LEU A 176 18.17 9.79 -1.56
C LEU A 176 17.46 10.03 -0.21
N PRO A 177 17.93 10.96 0.65
CA PRO A 177 17.16 11.39 1.82
C PRO A 177 15.75 11.88 1.51
N ILE A 178 15.59 12.65 0.42
CA ILE A 178 14.28 13.17 -0.01
C ILE A 178 13.32 12.03 -0.28
N THR A 179 13.69 11.09 -1.17
CA THR A 179 12.81 9.95 -1.50
C THR A 179 12.42 9.09 -0.29
N ALA A 180 13.31 8.94 0.70
CA ALA A 180 12.97 8.22 1.93
C ALA A 180 12.01 9.00 2.84
N MET A 181 12.08 10.34 2.80
CA MET A 181 11.14 11.21 3.52
C MET A 181 9.79 11.31 2.79
N ASP A 182 9.77 11.20 1.45
CA ASP A 182 8.55 11.18 0.65
C ASP A 182 7.63 10.02 1.03
N ASP A 183 8.19 8.82 1.25
CA ASP A 183 7.41 7.65 1.67
C ASP A 183 6.78 7.87 3.06
N ILE A 184 7.53 8.48 3.99
CA ILE A 184 7.01 8.86 5.32
C ILE A 184 5.86 9.86 5.20
N TYR A 185 6.06 10.97 4.47
CA TYR A 185 5.04 11.99 4.33
C TYR A 185 3.83 11.51 3.51
N GLY A 186 4.06 10.75 2.45
CA GLY A 186 3.03 10.15 1.62
C GLY A 186 2.12 9.23 2.42
N ILE A 187 2.67 8.40 3.30
CA ILE A 187 1.89 7.56 4.23
C ILE A 187 1.03 8.40 5.16
N VAL A 188 1.57 9.47 5.73
CA VAL A 188 0.82 10.37 6.62
C VAL A 188 -0.33 11.02 5.87
N VAL A 189 -0.06 11.57 4.68
CA VAL A 189 -1.08 12.18 3.82
C VAL A 189 -2.14 11.16 3.41
N PHE A 190 -1.74 9.96 2.98
CA PHE A 190 -2.64 8.86 2.61
C PHE A 190 -3.54 8.46 3.77
N GLY A 191 -3.00 8.32 4.99
CA GLY A 191 -3.76 7.98 6.19
C GLY A 191 -4.86 8.99 6.52
N PHE A 192 -4.57 10.29 6.43
CA PHE A 192 -5.62 11.31 6.60
C PHE A 192 -6.61 11.33 5.43
N PHE A 193 -6.13 11.27 4.20
CA PHE A 193 -6.97 11.37 3.01
C PHE A 193 -7.94 10.21 2.87
N ILE A 194 -7.54 8.98 3.22
CA ILE A 194 -8.45 7.84 3.21
C ILE A 194 -9.56 8.00 4.27
N SER A 195 -9.22 8.44 5.48
CA SER A 195 -10.22 8.71 6.53
C SER A 195 -11.18 9.85 6.16
N PHE A 196 -10.68 10.94 5.55
CA PHE A 196 -11.55 12.00 5.04
C PHE A 196 -12.41 11.55 3.85
N ALA A 197 -11.86 10.73 2.94
CA ALA A 197 -12.62 10.18 1.82
C ALA A 197 -13.80 9.31 2.29
N GLN A 198 -13.61 8.50 3.34
CA GLN A 198 -14.66 7.69 3.95
C GLN A 198 -15.79 8.52 4.61
N LEU A 199 -15.50 9.75 5.05
CA LEU A 199 -16.52 10.68 5.53
C LEU A 199 -17.35 11.28 4.39
N LEU A 200 -16.73 11.48 3.23
CA LEU A 200 -17.39 12.03 2.04
C LEU A 200 -18.29 11.02 1.35
N VAL A 201 -17.98 9.73 1.46
CA VAL A 201 -18.75 8.61 0.92
C VAL A 201 -19.11 7.64 2.04
N PRO A 202 -20.08 7.99 2.93
CA PRO A 202 -20.45 7.15 4.04
C PRO A 202 -21.11 5.86 3.56
N GLN A 203 -20.73 4.72 4.14
CA GLN A 203 -21.40 3.43 3.93
C GLN A 203 -22.30 3.09 5.12
N GLY A 204 -23.31 3.92 5.39
CA GLY A 204 -24.22 3.70 6.52
C GLY A 204 -25.00 4.93 6.95
N GLU A 205 -25.50 4.88 8.19
CA GLU A 205 -26.29 5.95 8.79
C GLU A 205 -25.50 7.26 8.94
N GLN A 206 -26.24 8.37 9.03
CA GLN A 206 -25.64 9.69 9.22
C GLN A 206 -24.94 9.76 10.58
N LEU A 207 -23.62 9.95 10.53
CA LEU A 207 -22.80 10.13 11.72
C LEU A 207 -23.12 11.49 12.38
N PRO A 208 -23.11 11.56 13.72
CA PRO A 208 -23.23 12.83 14.42
C PRO A 208 -22.03 13.75 14.12
N VAL A 209 -22.27 15.05 14.05
CA VAL A 209 -21.31 16.07 13.58
C VAL A 209 -19.97 16.03 14.32
N TRP A 210 -19.99 15.80 15.65
CA TRP A 210 -18.75 15.71 16.45
C TRP A 210 -17.86 14.53 16.00
N LEU A 211 -18.49 13.43 15.57
CA LEU A 211 -17.84 12.20 15.14
C LEU A 211 -17.28 12.37 13.73
N MET A 212 -17.90 13.19 12.88
CA MET A 212 -17.34 13.54 11.57
C MET A 212 -15.99 14.27 11.68
N ILE A 213 -15.81 15.13 12.68
CA ILE A 213 -14.55 15.86 12.87
C ILE A 213 -13.51 14.98 13.55
N SER A 214 -13.90 14.20 14.56
CA SER A 214 -12.97 13.41 15.36
C SER A 214 -12.56 12.09 14.70
N LYS A 215 -13.41 11.50 13.85
CA LYS A 215 -13.19 10.19 13.23
C LYS A 215 -11.83 10.05 12.56
N PRO A 216 -11.35 10.95 11.67
CA PRO A 216 -10.06 10.77 11.01
C PRO A 216 -8.89 10.75 11.99
N PHE A 217 -8.96 11.57 13.05
CA PHE A 217 -7.94 11.57 14.09
C PHE A 217 -7.99 10.29 14.92
N ILE A 218 -9.18 9.82 15.30
CA ILE A 218 -9.36 8.57 16.03
C ILE A 218 -8.83 7.40 15.20
N GLU A 219 -9.18 7.31 13.92
CA GLU A 219 -8.75 6.23 13.03
C GLU A 219 -7.24 6.23 12.83
N VAL A 220 -6.64 7.39 12.51
CA VAL A 220 -5.20 7.52 12.32
C VAL A 220 -4.48 7.20 13.63
N PHE A 221 -4.71 7.96 14.71
CA PHE A 221 -3.98 7.77 15.96
C PHE A 221 -4.27 6.42 16.63
N GLY A 222 -5.50 5.90 16.52
CA GLY A 222 -5.86 4.57 17.00
C GLY A 222 -5.11 3.46 16.25
N SER A 223 -4.98 3.57 14.92
CA SER A 223 -4.18 2.63 14.12
C SER A 223 -2.70 2.67 14.53
N LEU A 224 -2.15 3.88 14.74
CA LEU A 224 -0.77 4.05 15.21
C LEU A 224 -0.59 3.44 16.61
N LEU A 225 -1.55 3.66 17.51
CA LEU A 225 -1.51 3.12 18.88
C LEU A 225 -1.54 1.60 18.89
N ILE A 226 -2.44 0.97 18.11
CA ILE A 226 -2.49 -0.50 17.97
C ILE A 226 -1.15 -1.01 17.43
N GLY A 227 -0.61 -0.36 16.40
CA GLY A 227 0.70 -0.71 15.84
C GLY A 227 1.83 -0.63 16.86
N ALA A 228 1.80 0.37 17.76
CA ALA A 228 2.78 0.53 18.83
C ALA A 228 2.60 -0.52 19.94
N ILE A 229 1.35 -0.83 20.32
CA ILE A 229 1.02 -1.88 21.30
C ILE A 229 1.51 -3.25 20.84
N ILE A 230 1.44 -3.55 19.54
CA ILE A 230 1.95 -4.82 18.97
C ILE A 230 3.47 -4.76 18.77
N GLY A 231 3.98 -3.65 18.23
CA GLY A 231 5.39 -3.47 17.90
C GLY A 231 6.31 -3.39 19.11
N TYR A 232 5.84 -2.86 20.24
CA TYR A 232 6.66 -2.75 21.45
C TYR A 232 7.03 -4.12 22.05
N PRO A 233 6.08 -5.04 22.33
CA PRO A 233 6.40 -6.42 22.69
C PRO A 233 7.27 -7.11 21.65
N LEU A 234 6.96 -6.96 20.35
CA LEU A 234 7.78 -7.54 19.29
C LEU A 234 9.24 -7.07 19.38
N ALA A 235 9.48 -5.79 19.61
CA ALA A 235 10.83 -5.24 19.72
C ALA A 235 11.59 -5.76 20.95
N ILE A 236 10.89 -5.99 22.08
CA ILE A 236 11.50 -6.60 23.27
C ILE A 236 11.83 -8.07 23.01
N LEU A 237 10.90 -8.82 22.43
CA LEU A 237 11.08 -10.23 22.12
C LEU A 237 12.16 -10.43 21.06
N ALA A 238 12.18 -9.62 20.00
CA ALA A 238 13.20 -9.66 18.96
C ALA A 238 14.61 -9.42 19.51
N LYS A 239 14.78 -8.58 20.54
CA LYS A 239 16.07 -8.44 21.24
C LYS A 239 16.46 -9.70 22.01
N LYS A 240 15.48 -10.34 22.65
CA LYS A 240 15.70 -11.53 23.48
C LYS A 240 16.05 -12.75 22.63
N PHE A 241 15.39 -12.91 21.49
CA PHE A 241 15.55 -14.02 20.55
C PHE A 241 16.44 -13.66 19.35
N ASP A 242 17.30 -12.64 19.44
CA ASP A 242 18.17 -12.16 18.32
C ASP A 242 19.27 -13.17 17.89
N ARG A 243 19.30 -14.36 18.49
CA ARG A 243 20.31 -15.40 18.20
C ARG A 243 19.92 -16.22 16.97
N GLU A 244 18.71 -16.77 16.98
CA GLU A 244 18.19 -17.63 15.91
C GLU A 244 17.35 -16.83 14.93
N ARG A 245 17.64 -16.99 13.64
CA ARG A 245 16.93 -16.23 12.60
C ARG A 245 15.47 -16.63 12.51
N ASP A 246 15.20 -17.93 12.61
CA ASP A 246 13.88 -18.52 12.44
C ASP A 246 12.92 -18.04 13.55
N ASP A 247 13.41 -17.93 14.80
CA ASP A 247 12.65 -17.37 15.91
C ASP A 247 12.19 -15.93 15.64
N ILE A 248 13.09 -15.08 15.15
CA ILE A 248 12.77 -13.68 14.81
C ILE A 248 11.78 -13.64 13.64
N GLN A 249 11.94 -14.51 12.65
CA GLN A 249 11.05 -14.60 11.50
C GLN A 249 9.63 -14.96 11.95
N VAL A 250 9.47 -15.99 12.78
CA VAL A 250 8.19 -16.43 13.34
C VAL A 250 7.56 -15.31 14.17
N LEU A 251 8.33 -14.65 15.04
CA LEU A 251 7.83 -13.55 15.87
C LEU A 251 7.32 -12.37 15.02
N ALA A 252 8.09 -11.97 14.01
CA ALA A 252 7.73 -10.84 13.15
C ALA A 252 6.50 -11.16 12.28
N ILE A 253 6.46 -12.36 11.67
CA ILE A 253 5.27 -12.81 10.92
C ILE A 253 4.04 -12.87 11.82
N SER A 254 4.18 -13.43 13.03
CA SER A 254 3.09 -13.51 14.00
C SER A 254 2.57 -12.12 14.36
N ALA A 255 3.45 -11.13 14.58
CA ALA A 255 3.04 -9.77 14.88
C ALA A 255 2.29 -9.10 13.72
N VAL A 256 2.76 -9.29 12.48
CA VAL A 256 2.10 -8.74 11.30
C VAL A 256 0.71 -9.35 11.12
N VAL A 257 0.61 -10.68 11.16
CA VAL A 257 -0.68 -11.39 11.02
C VAL A 257 -1.62 -11.07 12.19
N LEU A 258 -1.09 -10.95 13.42
CA LEU A 258 -1.86 -10.52 14.59
C LEU A 258 -2.38 -9.10 14.44
N SER A 259 -1.59 -8.16 13.88
CA SER A 259 -2.06 -6.80 13.57
C SER A 259 -3.23 -6.81 12.61
N ILE A 260 -3.13 -7.56 11.51
CA ILE A 260 -4.24 -7.70 10.53
C ILE A 260 -5.47 -8.30 11.20
N GLY A 261 -5.32 -9.43 11.90
CA GLY A 261 -6.42 -10.14 12.53
C GLY A 261 -7.11 -9.30 13.61
N LEU A 262 -6.33 -8.62 14.46
CA LEU A 262 -6.87 -7.75 15.51
C LEU A 262 -7.65 -6.58 14.90
N ILE A 263 -7.13 -5.95 13.84
CA ILE A 263 -7.81 -4.85 13.17
C ILE A 263 -9.07 -5.31 12.46
N SER A 264 -9.05 -6.49 11.83
CA SER A 264 -10.26 -7.09 11.25
C SER A 264 -11.34 -7.32 12.31
N ILE A 265 -10.97 -7.83 13.50
CA ILE A 265 -11.92 -8.00 14.62
C ILE A 265 -12.45 -6.65 15.12
N LEU A 266 -11.58 -5.67 15.29
CA LEU A 266 -11.96 -4.33 15.76
C LEU A 266 -12.89 -3.61 14.78
N ASN A 267 -12.60 -3.71 13.48
CA ASN A 267 -13.38 -3.10 12.41
C ASN A 267 -14.69 -3.83 12.12
N HIS A 268 -14.87 -5.04 12.64
CA HIS A 268 -16.09 -5.79 12.46
C HIS A 268 -17.29 -4.98 12.98
N GLU A 269 -18.43 -5.06 12.28
CA GLU A 269 -19.64 -4.27 12.57
C GLU A 269 -20.08 -4.33 14.03
N LYS A 270 -19.84 -5.46 14.71
CA LYS A 270 -20.27 -5.69 16.11
C LYS A 270 -19.36 -5.05 17.17
N VAL A 271 -18.21 -4.51 16.79
CA VAL A 271 -17.20 -4.00 17.74
C VAL A 271 -17.10 -2.48 17.62
N LEU A 272 -16.29 -1.98 16.69
CA LEU A 272 -16.16 -0.53 16.42
C LEU A 272 -16.84 -0.11 15.12
N GLY A 273 -17.12 -1.06 14.23
CA GLY A 273 -17.84 -0.79 12.98
C GLY A 273 -19.23 -0.19 13.21
N GLN A 274 -19.93 -0.56 14.29
CA GLN A 274 -21.20 0.05 14.69
C GLN A 274 -21.12 1.56 14.94
N TYR A 275 -19.96 2.06 15.37
CA TYR A 275 -19.72 3.49 15.60
C TYR A 275 -19.16 4.20 14.36
N GLY A 276 -19.05 3.47 13.23
CA GLY A 276 -18.49 3.97 11.99
C GLY A 276 -16.98 4.24 12.06
N ILE A 277 -16.26 3.63 13.00
CA ILE A 277 -14.81 3.79 13.19
C ILE A 277 -14.09 2.58 12.57
N SER A 278 -13.14 2.83 11.67
CA SER A 278 -12.32 1.81 11.03
C SER A 278 -10.83 2.12 11.18
N PHE A 279 -10.08 1.22 11.81
CA PHE A 279 -8.64 1.31 11.90
C PHE A 279 -7.96 0.73 10.65
N SER A 280 -6.81 1.28 10.29
CA SER A 280 -6.02 0.90 9.14
C SER A 280 -4.94 -0.12 9.51
N ALA A 281 -5.04 -1.33 8.94
CA ALA A 281 -4.03 -2.36 9.07
C ALA A 281 -2.68 -1.94 8.47
N LEU A 282 -2.69 -1.10 7.42
CA LEU A 282 -1.48 -0.54 6.82
C LEU A 282 -0.73 0.36 7.83
N LEU A 283 -1.42 1.36 8.40
CA LEU A 283 -0.80 2.29 9.37
C LEU A 283 -0.31 1.55 10.62
N SER A 284 -1.08 0.58 11.11
CA SER A 284 -0.68 -0.23 12.26
C SER A 284 0.61 -1.02 11.99
N ASN A 285 0.70 -1.72 10.85
CA ASN A 285 1.89 -2.50 10.51
C ASN A 285 3.12 -1.63 10.23
N ILE A 286 2.95 -0.44 9.65
CA ILE A 286 4.04 0.55 9.52
C ILE A 286 4.60 0.91 10.90
N ILE A 287 3.73 1.20 11.88
CA ILE A 287 4.20 1.50 13.24
C ILE A 287 4.81 0.26 13.92
N THR A 288 4.27 -0.93 13.72
CA THR A 288 4.90 -2.16 14.21
C THR A 288 6.33 -2.31 13.68
N GLY A 289 6.56 -2.03 12.39
CA GLY A 289 7.90 -1.96 11.79
C GLY A 289 8.75 -0.83 12.36
N ALA A 290 8.18 0.38 12.53
CA ALA A 290 8.87 1.53 13.10
C ALA A 290 9.36 1.28 14.54
N MET A 291 8.59 0.54 15.34
CA MET A 291 9.00 0.13 16.68
C MET A 291 10.24 -0.76 16.64
N ILE A 292 10.31 -1.71 15.70
CA ILE A 292 11.51 -2.53 15.47
C ILE A 292 12.69 -1.65 15.04
N ALA A 293 12.47 -0.76 14.08
CA ALA A 293 13.49 0.12 13.53
C ALA A 293 14.16 1.02 14.57
N ASN A 294 13.43 1.39 15.62
CA ASN A 294 13.89 2.34 16.64
C ASN A 294 14.29 1.69 17.96
N LEU A 295 13.65 0.58 18.36
CA LEU A 295 13.91 -0.02 19.66
C LEU A 295 14.95 -1.14 19.58
N THR A 296 15.00 -1.91 18.48
CA THR A 296 15.88 -3.09 18.37
C THR A 296 17.32 -2.69 18.02
N ARG A 297 18.32 -3.43 18.54
CA ARG A 297 19.75 -3.15 18.28
C ARG A 297 20.16 -3.43 16.83
N ARG A 298 19.59 -4.47 16.22
CA ARG A 298 19.89 -4.94 14.86
C ARG A 298 18.61 -5.12 14.04
N PRO A 299 17.88 -4.02 13.76
CA PRO A 299 16.56 -4.09 13.12
C PRO A 299 16.61 -4.75 11.73
N THR A 300 17.73 -4.61 11.01
CA THR A 300 17.94 -5.21 9.70
C THR A 300 17.82 -6.74 9.71
N ARG A 301 18.15 -7.42 10.82
CA ARG A 301 17.98 -8.88 10.93
C ARG A 301 16.50 -9.27 10.89
N THR A 302 15.65 -8.54 11.61
CA THR A 302 14.20 -8.76 11.63
C THR A 302 13.59 -8.50 10.25
N PHE A 303 13.91 -7.37 9.61
CA PHE A 303 13.40 -7.06 8.27
C PHE A 303 13.87 -8.07 7.22
N ASN A 304 15.15 -8.47 7.24
CA ASN A 304 15.66 -9.48 6.30
C ASN A 304 15.06 -10.86 6.54
N ALA A 305 14.75 -11.23 7.79
CA ALA A 305 14.05 -12.48 8.07
C ALA A 305 12.65 -12.48 7.46
N VAL A 306 11.90 -11.38 7.60
CA VAL A 306 10.57 -11.24 6.99
C VAL A 306 10.65 -11.19 5.46
N ASN A 307 11.61 -10.45 4.88
CA ASN A 307 11.76 -10.30 3.43
C ASN A 307 11.94 -11.64 2.69
N ASP A 308 12.65 -12.60 3.29
CA ASP A 308 12.83 -13.93 2.69
C ASP A 308 11.51 -14.72 2.60
N PHE A 309 10.62 -14.56 3.58
CA PHE A 309 9.32 -15.23 3.61
C PHE A 309 8.31 -14.57 2.67
N THR A 310 8.43 -13.25 2.46
CA THR A 310 7.40 -12.45 1.80
C THR A 310 7.50 -12.43 0.29
N ALA A 311 8.63 -12.87 -0.28
CA ALA A 311 8.83 -12.88 -1.73
C ALA A 311 7.70 -13.61 -2.51
N PRO A 312 7.23 -14.81 -2.12
CA PRO A 312 6.10 -15.46 -2.79
C PRO A 312 4.79 -14.67 -2.66
N PHE A 313 4.53 -14.06 -1.51
CA PHE A 313 3.36 -13.21 -1.29
C PHE A 313 3.37 -11.98 -2.20
N PHE A 314 4.52 -11.34 -2.40
CA PHE A 314 4.64 -10.21 -3.33
C PHE A 314 4.39 -10.63 -4.78
N VAL A 315 4.94 -11.78 -5.20
CA VAL A 315 4.67 -12.33 -6.54
C VAL A 315 3.16 -12.55 -6.72
N MET A 316 2.51 -13.22 -5.76
CA MET A 316 1.07 -13.46 -5.83
C MET A 316 0.27 -12.16 -5.83
N PHE A 317 0.55 -11.25 -4.89
CA PHE A 317 -0.14 -9.97 -4.77
C PHE A 317 -0.11 -9.15 -6.05
N PHE A 318 1.08 -8.91 -6.61
CA PHE A 318 1.18 -8.10 -7.82
C PHE A 318 0.63 -8.82 -9.05
N THR A 319 0.72 -10.16 -9.11
CA THR A 319 0.15 -10.93 -10.21
C THR A 319 -1.39 -10.96 -10.14
N LEU A 320 -1.95 -11.10 -8.94
CA LEU A 320 -3.39 -11.00 -8.70
C LEU A 320 -3.90 -9.58 -8.97
N ALA A 321 -3.15 -8.55 -8.59
CA ALA A 321 -3.47 -7.16 -8.94
C ALA A 321 -3.51 -6.97 -10.46
N GLY A 322 -2.56 -7.55 -11.20
CA GLY A 322 -2.57 -7.57 -12.66
C GLY A 322 -3.78 -8.32 -13.24
N ALA A 323 -4.14 -9.47 -12.66
CA ALA A 323 -5.32 -10.23 -13.04
C ALA A 323 -6.65 -9.53 -12.71
N GLY A 324 -6.63 -8.60 -11.75
CA GLY A 324 -7.74 -7.72 -11.38
C GLY A 324 -8.02 -6.60 -12.37
N LEU A 325 -7.06 -6.28 -13.24
CA LEU A 325 -7.24 -5.21 -14.21
C LEU A 325 -8.19 -5.68 -15.32
N ASP A 326 -9.25 -4.91 -15.54
CA ASP A 326 -10.13 -5.02 -16.69
C ASP A 326 -9.89 -3.86 -17.66
N LEU A 327 -9.08 -4.11 -18.69
CA LEU A 327 -8.77 -3.12 -19.72
C LEU A 327 -9.96 -2.80 -20.62
N ALA A 328 -11.05 -3.58 -20.59
CA ALA A 328 -12.25 -3.25 -21.35
C ALA A 328 -12.88 -1.93 -20.91
N ILE A 329 -12.66 -1.53 -19.65
CA ILE A 329 -13.08 -0.25 -19.10
C ILE A 329 -12.48 0.92 -19.90
N ILE A 330 -11.24 0.80 -20.39
CA ILE A 330 -10.61 1.87 -21.18
C ILE A 330 -11.41 2.17 -22.45
N LYS A 331 -11.96 1.15 -23.14
CA LYS A 331 -12.80 1.34 -24.33
C LYS A 331 -14.16 1.99 -24.03
N GLN A 332 -14.64 1.86 -22.80
CA GLN A 332 -15.92 2.43 -22.37
C GLN A 332 -15.78 3.89 -21.93
N GLU A 333 -14.57 4.30 -21.53
CA GLU A 333 -14.32 5.55 -20.81
C GLU A 333 -13.40 6.54 -21.55
N TRP A 334 -12.85 6.16 -22.71
CA TRP A 334 -12.07 7.01 -23.63
C TRP A 334 -12.77 7.15 -24.99
#